data_AF-A0A8C0GLW0-F1
#
_entry.id   AF-A0A8C0GLW0-F1
#
_cell.length_a   1.000
_cell.length_b   1.000
_cell.length_c   1.000
_cell.angle_alpha   90.00
_cell.angle_beta   90.00
_cell.angle_gamma   90.00
#
_symmetry.space_group_name_H-M   'P 1'
#
loop_
_entity.id
_entity.type
_entity.pdbx_description
1 polymer ?
#
loop_
_entity_poly.entity_id
_entity_poly.type
_entity_poly.pdbx_seq_one_letter_code
_entity_poly.pdbx_strand_id
1 'polypeptide(L)'
;MAEQQQNKYLGLYTILPSELSLQLAEVGLALVTIHDQIQAKEKEVQQSKTLNQEFGQKIQMIAKELNGILSKLKEKTNNIAQAKIDQKILGEELDSCNIKLVELDASVQDFAEQNNQLAKQLANRIGKLTGLHQQTIRQAEYRAAKLNQAASHLEEYSEMLEFILKWIEKAKSLVHGSITWNSASQLRDQFMAYQVTI
;
A
#
# COMPACT_ATOMS: atom_id res chain seq x y z
N MET A 1 10.33 -80.88 -48.64
CA MET A 1 11.55 -80.70 -47.83
C MET A 1 12.18 -79.31 -47.98
N ALA A 2 12.33 -78.78 -49.20
CA ALA A 2 12.91 -77.45 -49.43
C ALA A 2 12.08 -76.28 -48.84
N GLU A 3 10.75 -76.31 -48.98
CA GLU A 3 9.86 -75.26 -48.43
C GLU A 3 9.85 -75.19 -46.88
N GLN A 4 9.97 -76.33 -46.19
CA GLN A 4 10.05 -76.36 -44.73
C GLN A 4 11.37 -75.78 -44.20
N GLN A 5 12.48 -75.99 -44.92
CA GLN A 5 13.76 -75.35 -44.61
C GLN A 5 13.67 -73.84 -44.87
N GLN A 6 13.07 -73.44 -45.99
CA GLN A 6 12.90 -72.03 -46.35
C GLN A 6 12.03 -71.27 -45.34
N ASN A 7 10.91 -71.83 -44.87
CA ASN A 7 10.11 -71.26 -43.78
C ASN A 7 10.86 -71.20 -42.44
N LYS A 8 11.72 -72.18 -42.15
CA LYS A 8 12.55 -72.20 -40.92
C LYS A 8 13.59 -71.08 -40.93
N TYR A 9 14.20 -70.80 -42.08
CA TYR A 9 15.15 -69.68 -42.24
C TYR A 9 14.46 -68.32 -42.38
N LEU A 10 13.27 -68.25 -42.98
CA LEU A 10 12.46 -67.02 -43.00
C LEU A 10 12.06 -66.60 -41.58
N GLY A 11 11.67 -67.57 -40.74
CA GLY A 11 11.33 -67.35 -39.33
C GLY A 11 12.50 -66.89 -38.46
N LEU A 12 13.74 -67.15 -38.88
CA LEU A 12 14.96 -66.65 -38.22
C LEU A 12 15.27 -65.19 -38.59
N TYR A 13 14.87 -64.74 -39.78
CA TYR A 13 15.02 -63.36 -40.24
C TYR A 13 13.92 -62.42 -39.74
N THR A 14 12.79 -62.95 -39.27
CA THR A 14 11.68 -62.16 -38.70
C THR A 14 11.84 -61.89 -37.21
N ILE A 15 12.78 -62.56 -36.51
CA ILE A 15 13.01 -62.39 -35.08
C ILE A 15 14.26 -61.53 -34.89
N LEU A 16 14.06 -60.31 -34.41
CA LEU A 16 15.15 -59.41 -34.04
C LEU A 16 16.00 -60.08 -32.93
N PRO A 17 17.35 -60.02 -32.99
CA PRO A 17 18.19 -60.48 -31.90
C PRO A 17 17.75 -59.90 -30.56
N SER A 18 17.77 -60.72 -29.51
CA SER A 18 17.28 -60.32 -28.17
C SER A 18 17.95 -59.07 -27.63
N GLU A 19 19.25 -58.90 -27.89
CA GLU A 19 20.04 -57.73 -27.50
C GLU A 19 19.51 -56.44 -28.15
N LEU A 20 19.19 -56.49 -29.44
CA LEU A 20 18.63 -55.36 -30.18
C LEU A 20 17.18 -55.06 -29.76
N SER A 21 16.42 -56.11 -29.41
CA SER A 21 15.05 -55.97 -28.88
C SER A 21 15.05 -55.29 -27.51
N LEU A 22 16.00 -55.67 -26.64
CA LEU A 22 16.20 -55.06 -25.34
C LEU A 22 16.58 -53.58 -25.46
N GLN A 23 17.60 -53.27 -26.28
CA GLN A 23 18.02 -51.88 -26.53
C GLN A 23 16.88 -51.02 -27.09
N LEU A 24 16.07 -51.56 -28.00
CA LEU A 24 14.91 -50.83 -28.53
C LEU A 24 13.86 -50.54 -27.44
N ALA A 25 13.61 -51.49 -26.54
CA ALA A 25 12.70 -51.29 -25.41
C ALA A 25 13.24 -50.25 -24.42
N GLU A 26 14.54 -50.28 -24.12
CA GLU A 26 15.22 -49.31 -23.26
C GLU A 26 15.17 -47.89 -23.85
N VAL A 27 15.45 -47.75 -25.14
CA VAL A 27 15.31 -46.46 -25.86
C VAL A 27 13.86 -45.99 -25.86
N GLY A 28 12.90 -46.89 -26.07
CA GLY A 28 11.46 -46.58 -25.99
C GLY A 28 11.06 -46.04 -24.61
N LEU A 29 11.51 -46.68 -23.54
CA LEU A 29 11.28 -46.22 -22.15
C LEU A 29 11.94 -44.87 -21.86
N ALA A 30 13.17 -44.67 -22.32
CA ALA A 30 13.88 -43.41 -22.18
C ALA A 30 13.15 -42.27 -22.91
N LEU A 31 12.65 -42.52 -24.13
CA LEU A 31 11.87 -41.55 -24.90
C LEU A 31 10.56 -41.17 -24.20
N VAL A 32 9.82 -42.14 -23.65
CA VAL A 32 8.60 -41.86 -22.88
C VAL A 32 8.93 -41.03 -21.63
N THR A 33 9.99 -41.40 -20.92
CA THR A 33 10.43 -40.66 -19.71
C THR A 33 10.82 -39.22 -20.04
N ILE A 34 11.55 -39.01 -21.14
CA ILE A 34 11.92 -37.66 -21.61
C ILE A 34 10.67 -36.89 -22.02
N HIS A 35 9.73 -37.52 -22.72
CA HIS A 35 8.47 -36.89 -23.12
C HIS A 35 7.67 -36.42 -21.89
N ASP A 36 7.52 -37.26 -20.87
CA ASP A 36 6.84 -36.93 -19.62
C ASP A 36 7.53 -35.77 -18.88
N GLN A 37 8.87 -35.76 -18.85
CA GLN A 37 9.64 -34.65 -18.27
C GLN A 37 9.44 -33.34 -19.01
N ILE A 38 9.42 -33.36 -20.35
CA ILE A 38 9.16 -32.18 -21.19
C ILE A 38 7.76 -31.64 -20.89
N GLN A 39 6.75 -32.51 -20.86
CA GLN A 39 5.36 -32.11 -20.59
C GLN A 39 5.21 -31.52 -19.19
N ALA A 40 5.85 -32.11 -18.18
CA ALA A 40 5.88 -31.57 -16.82
C ALA A 40 6.53 -30.18 -16.77
N LYS A 41 7.66 -30.00 -17.46
CA LYS A 41 8.37 -28.72 -17.53
C LYS A 41 7.58 -27.65 -18.29
N GLU A 42 6.89 -28.00 -19.38
CA GLU A 42 5.99 -27.06 -20.08
C GLU A 42 4.88 -26.55 -19.16
N LYS A 43 4.28 -27.45 -18.37
CA LYS A 43 3.23 -27.08 -17.40
C LYS A 43 3.75 -26.14 -16.33
N GLU A 44 4.94 -26.41 -15.78
CA GLU A 44 5.61 -25.56 -14.78
C GLU A 44 5.92 -24.15 -15.35
N VAL A 45 6.45 -24.09 -16.57
CA VAL A 45 6.73 -22.81 -17.26
C VAL A 45 5.44 -22.01 -17.48
N GLN A 46 4.37 -22.67 -17.93
CA GLN A 46 3.10 -22.01 -18.15
C GLN A 46 2.47 -21.49 -16.84
N GLN A 47 2.54 -22.28 -15.77
CA GLN A 47 2.09 -21.85 -14.44
C GLN A 47 2.90 -20.64 -13.93
N SER A 48 4.22 -20.69 -14.08
CA SER A 48 5.13 -19.61 -13.68
C SER A 48 4.83 -18.31 -14.42
N LYS A 49 4.50 -18.41 -15.72
CA LYS A 49 4.10 -17.26 -16.54
C LYS A 49 2.77 -16.64 -16.06
N THR A 50 1.78 -17.46 -15.73
CA THR A 50 0.49 -16.98 -15.21
C THR A 50 0.68 -16.27 -13.87
N LEU A 51 1.38 -16.87 -12.92
CA LEU A 51 1.67 -16.26 -11.62
C LEU A 51 2.41 -14.93 -11.77
N ASN A 52 3.41 -14.85 -12.66
CA ASN A 52 4.13 -13.62 -12.91
C ASN A 52 3.22 -12.49 -13.46
N GLN A 53 2.20 -12.82 -14.25
CA GLN A 53 1.21 -11.84 -14.70
C GLN A 53 0.33 -11.36 -13.55
N GLU A 54 -0.13 -12.28 -12.69
CA GLU A 54 -0.94 -11.95 -11.51
C GLU A 54 -0.18 -11.06 -10.53
N PHE A 55 1.09 -11.37 -10.24
CA PHE A 55 1.96 -10.49 -9.46
C PHE A 55 2.12 -9.13 -10.12
N GLY A 56 2.30 -9.10 -11.45
CA GLY A 56 2.36 -7.87 -12.22
C GLY A 56 1.12 -6.98 -12.04
N GLN A 57 -0.07 -7.58 -12.01
CA GLN A 57 -1.33 -6.88 -11.77
C GLN A 57 -1.45 -6.37 -10.34
N LYS A 58 -1.11 -7.20 -9.33
CA LYS A 58 -1.09 -6.80 -7.92
C LYS A 58 -0.18 -5.59 -7.68
N ILE A 59 1.03 -5.60 -8.26
CA ILE A 59 1.97 -4.48 -8.20
C ILE A 59 1.33 -3.20 -8.75
N GLN A 60 0.68 -3.28 -9.92
CA GLN A 60 0.04 -2.11 -10.55
C GLN A 60 -1.14 -1.59 -9.73
N MET A 61 -1.94 -2.49 -9.15
CA MET A 61 -3.08 -2.12 -8.30
C MET A 61 -2.62 -1.36 -7.06
N ILE A 62 -1.64 -1.88 -6.31
CA ILE A 62 -1.09 -1.19 -5.14
C ILE A 62 -0.47 0.14 -5.53
N ALA A 63 0.27 0.19 -6.66
CA ALA A 63 0.83 1.45 -7.15
C ALA A 63 -0.25 2.49 -7.45
N LYS A 64 -1.39 2.08 -8.01
CA LYS A 64 -2.52 2.96 -8.29
C LYS A 64 -3.16 3.47 -7.00
N GLU A 65 -3.36 2.61 -6.01
CA GLU A 65 -3.87 2.99 -4.69
C GLU A 65 -2.94 4.02 -4.02
N LEU A 66 -1.63 3.75 -3.97
CA LEU A 66 -0.63 4.68 -3.41
C LEU A 66 -0.61 6.04 -4.12
N ASN A 67 -0.71 6.06 -5.45
CA ASN A 67 -0.77 7.32 -6.20
C ASN A 67 -2.09 8.08 -5.94
N GLY A 68 -3.19 7.37 -5.70
CA GLY A 68 -4.45 7.96 -5.26
C GLY A 68 -4.31 8.63 -3.90
N ILE A 69 -3.72 7.93 -2.93
CA ILE A 69 -3.43 8.47 -1.59
C ILE A 69 -2.52 9.71 -1.70
N LEU A 70 -1.42 9.64 -2.46
CA LEU A 70 -0.52 10.77 -2.70
C LEU A 70 -1.23 11.99 -3.29
N SER A 71 -2.20 11.77 -4.17
CA SER A 71 -2.97 12.85 -4.78
C SER A 71 -3.87 13.52 -3.74
N LYS A 72 -4.63 12.73 -2.96
CA LYS A 72 -5.46 13.22 -1.86
C LYS A 72 -4.64 13.94 -0.77
N LEU A 73 -3.43 13.46 -0.46
CA LEU A 73 -2.52 14.12 0.49
C LEU A 73 -2.07 15.52 0.03
N LYS A 74 -2.04 15.78 -1.28
CA LYS A 74 -1.66 17.09 -1.82
C LYS A 74 -2.82 18.09 -1.86
N GLU A 75 -4.06 17.63 -1.65
CA GLU A 75 -5.22 18.49 -1.68
C GLU A 75 -5.22 19.47 -0.50
N LYS A 76 -5.52 20.72 -0.82
CA LYS A 76 -5.68 21.78 0.18
C LYS A 76 -7.08 21.71 0.76
N THR A 77 -7.18 22.07 2.04
CA THR A 77 -8.43 22.08 2.80
C THR A 77 -8.58 23.39 3.54
N ASN A 78 -9.81 23.87 3.68
CA ASN A 78 -10.18 25.03 4.48
C ASN A 78 -10.77 24.65 5.84
N ASN A 79 -11.00 23.35 6.09
CA ASN A 79 -11.58 22.84 7.33
C ASN A 79 -10.59 21.89 8.02
N ILE A 80 -9.98 22.36 9.10
CA ILE A 80 -8.98 21.61 9.87
C ILE A 80 -9.57 20.35 10.51
N ALA A 81 -10.82 20.41 10.99
CA ALA A 81 -11.47 19.26 11.61
C ALA A 81 -11.71 18.14 10.60
N GLN A 82 -12.28 18.49 9.43
CA GLN A 82 -12.47 17.52 8.34
C GLN A 82 -11.13 16.97 7.85
N ALA A 83 -10.12 17.84 7.69
CA ALA A 83 -8.79 17.43 7.24
C ALA A 83 -8.11 16.44 8.17
N LYS A 84 -8.32 16.55 9.50
CA LYS A 84 -7.82 15.59 10.48
C LYS A 84 -8.50 14.23 10.34
N ILE A 85 -9.81 14.20 10.09
CA ILE A 85 -10.57 12.97 9.82
C ILE A 85 -10.06 12.32 8.53
N ASP A 86 -9.96 13.08 7.45
CA ASP A 86 -9.45 12.59 6.17
C ASP A 86 -8.01 12.08 6.30
N GLN A 87 -7.17 12.77 7.06
CA GLN A 87 -5.80 12.34 7.34
C GLN A 87 -5.75 10.98 8.05
N LYS A 88 -6.68 10.71 8.97
CA LYS A 88 -6.79 9.42 9.63
C LYS A 88 -7.20 8.31 8.65
N ILE A 89 -8.22 8.56 7.83
CA ILE A 89 -8.69 7.62 6.81
C ILE A 89 -7.56 7.30 5.81
N LEU A 90 -6.82 8.32 5.36
CA LEU A 90 -5.67 8.11 4.47
C LEU A 90 -4.55 7.30 5.13
N GLY A 91 -4.37 7.42 6.45
CA GLY A 91 -3.47 6.56 7.22
C GLY A 91 -3.90 5.10 7.18
N GLU A 92 -5.18 4.82 7.41
CA GLU A 92 -5.75 3.46 7.32
C GLU A 92 -5.64 2.87 5.90
N GLU A 93 -5.89 3.67 4.86
CA GLU A 93 -5.68 3.28 3.45
C GLU A 93 -4.21 2.94 3.18
N LEU A 94 -3.27 3.70 3.77
CA LEU A 94 -1.83 3.49 3.61
C LEU A 94 -1.36 2.22 4.33
N ASP A 95 -1.85 1.97 5.53
CA ASP A 95 -1.59 0.73 6.28
C ASP A 95 -2.12 -0.50 5.54
N SER A 96 -3.30 -0.39 4.92
CA SER A 96 -3.84 -1.44 4.05
C SER A 96 -2.93 -1.71 2.85
N CYS A 97 -2.39 -0.66 2.21
CA CYS A 97 -1.41 -0.82 1.13
C CYS A 97 -0.15 -1.54 1.62
N ASN A 98 0.32 -1.24 2.84
CA ASN A 98 1.49 -1.89 3.43
C ASN A 98 1.27 -3.39 3.64
N ILE A 99 0.10 -3.79 4.17
CA ILE A 99 -0.25 -5.20 4.36
C ILE A 99 -0.22 -5.94 3.01
N LYS A 100 -0.93 -5.40 2.00
CA LYS A 100 -0.94 -5.99 0.64
C LYS A 100 0.45 -6.10 0.04
N LEU A 101 1.32 -5.11 0.30
CA LEU A 101 2.70 -5.08 -0.19
C LEU A 101 3.56 -6.16 0.47
N VAL A 102 3.43 -6.34 1.78
CA VAL A 102 4.15 -7.39 2.53
C VAL A 102 3.69 -8.79 2.10
N GLU A 103 2.37 -9.00 1.95
CA GLU A 103 1.83 -10.28 1.46
C GLU A 103 2.30 -10.59 0.03
N LEU A 104 2.37 -9.57 -0.82
CA LEU A 104 2.88 -9.69 -2.18
C LEU A 104 4.37 -10.05 -2.19
N ASP A 105 5.18 -9.42 -1.34
CA ASP A 105 6.62 -9.71 -1.22
C ASP A 105 6.86 -11.15 -0.75
N ALA A 106 6.13 -11.61 0.27
CA ALA A 106 6.16 -12.99 0.73
C ALA A 106 5.77 -13.97 -0.38
N SER A 107 4.68 -13.69 -1.10
CA SER A 107 4.23 -14.54 -2.22
C SER A 107 5.28 -14.61 -3.36
N VAL A 108 6.01 -13.53 -3.61
CA VAL A 108 7.09 -13.51 -4.62
C VAL A 108 8.34 -14.23 -4.11
N GLN A 109 8.60 -14.21 -2.80
CA GLN A 109 9.67 -14.99 -2.19
C GLN A 109 9.39 -16.50 -2.31
N ASP A 110 8.17 -16.95 -2.04
CA ASP A 110 7.77 -18.35 -2.24
C ASP A 110 7.88 -18.76 -3.72
N PHE A 111 7.50 -17.84 -4.62
CA PHE A 111 7.66 -18.05 -6.07
C PHE A 111 9.12 -18.15 -6.53
N ALA A 112 10.08 -17.58 -5.77
CA ALA A 112 11.50 -17.65 -6.10
C ALA A 112 12.05 -19.08 -6.08
N GLU A 113 11.43 -19.97 -5.31
CA GLU A 113 11.76 -21.41 -5.29
C GLU A 113 11.45 -22.09 -6.62
N GLN A 114 10.42 -21.62 -7.33
CA GLN A 114 9.99 -22.16 -8.62
C GLN A 114 10.70 -21.47 -9.80
N ASN A 115 10.87 -20.16 -9.75
CA ASN A 115 11.51 -19.39 -10.82
C ASN A 115 12.31 -18.18 -10.31
N ASN A 116 13.59 -18.43 -10.02
CA ASN A 116 14.50 -17.42 -9.48
C ASN A 116 14.69 -16.19 -10.41
N GLN A 117 14.68 -16.37 -11.73
CA GLN A 117 14.90 -15.24 -12.65
C GLN A 117 13.71 -14.28 -12.67
N LEU A 118 12.48 -14.80 -12.79
CA LEU A 118 11.28 -13.97 -12.75
C LEU A 118 11.07 -13.35 -11.36
N ALA A 119 11.33 -14.10 -10.29
CA ALA A 119 11.25 -13.59 -8.94
C ALA A 119 12.20 -12.40 -8.70
N LYS A 120 13.44 -12.44 -9.22
CA LYS A 120 14.36 -11.28 -9.15
C LYS A 120 13.82 -10.03 -9.85
N GLN A 121 13.15 -10.20 -11.00
CA GLN A 121 12.53 -9.07 -11.71
C GLN A 121 11.35 -8.49 -10.92
N LEU A 122 10.51 -9.36 -10.33
CA LEU A 122 9.40 -8.98 -9.47
C LEU A 122 9.90 -8.28 -8.19
N ALA A 123 10.93 -8.80 -7.53
CA ALA A 123 11.54 -8.20 -6.34
C ALA A 123 12.06 -6.78 -6.61
N ASN A 124 12.68 -6.52 -7.77
CA ASN A 124 13.08 -5.15 -8.13
C ASN A 124 11.86 -4.21 -8.27
N ARG A 125 10.78 -4.69 -8.90
CA ARG A 125 9.54 -3.91 -9.03
C ARG A 125 8.88 -3.66 -7.67
N ILE A 126 8.89 -4.65 -6.77
CA ILE A 126 8.42 -4.50 -5.39
C ILE A 126 9.30 -3.50 -4.65
N GLY A 127 10.63 -3.56 -4.78
CA GLY A 127 11.53 -2.57 -4.18
C GLY A 127 11.22 -1.12 -4.59
N LYS A 128 10.89 -0.89 -5.87
CA LYS A 128 10.40 0.42 -6.33
C LYS A 128 9.06 0.81 -5.70
N LEU A 129 8.14 -0.15 -5.58
CA LEU A 129 6.84 0.04 -4.96
C LEU A 129 6.95 0.35 -3.45
N THR A 130 7.86 -0.33 -2.75
CA THR A 130 8.22 -0.05 -1.35
C THR A 130 8.80 1.35 -1.20
N GLY A 131 9.66 1.79 -2.12
CA GLY A 131 10.16 3.16 -2.16
C GLY A 131 9.04 4.19 -2.31
N LEU A 132 8.07 3.94 -3.20
CA LEU A 132 6.88 4.79 -3.35
C LEU A 132 6.05 4.83 -2.06
N HIS A 133 5.80 3.68 -1.43
CA HIS A 133 5.07 3.58 -0.17
C HIS A 133 5.75 4.42 0.94
N GLN A 134 7.07 4.29 1.10
CA GLN A 134 7.84 5.09 2.06
C GLN A 134 7.78 6.59 1.78
N GLN A 135 7.79 6.98 0.51
CA GLN A 135 7.61 8.38 0.13
C GLN A 135 6.21 8.90 0.54
N THR A 136 5.17 8.08 0.34
CA THR A 136 3.80 8.42 0.75
C THR A 136 3.67 8.57 2.25
N ILE A 137 4.30 7.69 3.04
CA ILE A 137 4.34 7.82 4.51
C ILE A 137 4.90 9.18 4.91
N ARG A 138 6.07 9.56 4.38
CA ARG A 138 6.71 10.84 4.73
C ARG A 138 5.82 12.05 4.40
N GLN A 139 5.07 11.99 3.29
CA GLN A 139 4.12 13.05 2.94
C GLN A 139 2.92 13.08 3.90
N ALA A 140 2.40 11.91 4.28
CA ALA A 140 1.31 11.80 5.24
C ALA A 140 1.72 12.36 6.61
N GLU A 141 2.90 11.99 7.11
CA GLU A 141 3.47 12.50 8.36
C GLU A 141 3.67 14.01 8.32
N TYR A 142 4.25 14.53 7.23
CA TYR A 142 4.43 15.97 7.05
C TYR A 142 3.09 16.73 7.09
N ARG A 143 2.07 16.24 6.39
CA ARG A 143 0.73 16.83 6.40
C ARG A 143 0.10 16.77 7.78
N ALA A 144 0.20 15.64 8.48
CA ALA A 144 -0.31 15.48 9.84
C ALA A 144 0.33 16.48 10.82
N ALA A 145 1.66 16.66 10.75
CA ALA A 145 2.37 17.64 11.55
C ALA A 145 1.88 19.08 11.28
N LYS A 146 1.66 19.42 10.00
CA LYS A 146 1.12 20.74 9.62
C LYS A 146 -0.33 20.94 10.08
N LEU A 147 -1.17 19.92 10.02
CA LEU A 147 -2.53 19.99 10.53
C LEU A 147 -2.57 20.17 12.05
N ASN A 148 -1.66 19.52 12.79
CA ASN A 148 -1.56 19.71 14.23
C ASN A 148 -1.08 21.12 14.59
N GLN A 149 -0.09 21.65 13.86
CA GLN A 149 0.35 23.03 14.03
C GLN A 149 -0.78 24.03 13.75
N ALA A 150 -1.53 23.85 12.65
CA ALA A 150 -2.65 24.73 12.30
C ALA A 150 -3.77 24.68 13.35
N ALA A 151 -4.04 23.50 13.92
CA ALA A 151 -5.03 23.35 14.99
C ALA A 151 -4.62 24.10 16.27
N SER A 152 -3.36 23.98 16.70
CA SER A 152 -2.82 24.70 17.87
C SER A 152 -2.97 26.21 17.70
N HIS A 153 -2.58 26.74 16.54
CA HIS A 153 -2.72 28.18 16.28
C HIS A 153 -4.18 28.62 16.26
N LEU A 154 -5.09 27.83 15.68
CA LEU A 154 -6.51 28.17 15.68
C LEU A 154 -7.08 28.25 17.10
N GLU A 155 -6.66 27.35 17.98
CA GLU A 155 -7.04 27.35 19.40
C GLU A 155 -6.54 28.62 20.10
N GLU A 156 -5.24 28.94 19.97
CA GLU A 156 -4.64 30.17 20.50
C GLU A 156 -5.37 31.45 20.03
N TYR A 157 -5.68 31.54 18.73
CA TYR A 157 -6.44 32.68 18.19
C TYR A 157 -7.87 32.75 18.72
N SER A 158 -8.51 31.59 18.91
CA SER A 158 -9.87 31.52 19.43
C SER A 158 -9.92 31.97 20.89
N GLU A 159 -8.96 31.56 21.72
CA GLU A 159 -8.82 32.01 23.10
C GLU A 159 -8.59 33.52 23.20
N MET A 160 -7.68 34.08 22.37
CA MET A 160 -7.44 35.52 22.31
C MET A 160 -8.69 36.30 21.88
N LEU A 161 -9.42 35.79 20.89
CA LEU A 161 -10.67 36.41 20.44
C LEU A 161 -11.71 36.40 21.55
N GLU A 162 -11.89 35.28 22.24
CA GLU A 162 -12.82 35.18 23.36
C GLU A 162 -12.46 36.17 24.49
N PHE A 163 -11.17 36.30 24.81
CA PHE A 163 -10.67 37.28 25.77
C PHE A 163 -11.00 38.71 25.35
N ILE A 164 -10.72 39.09 24.10
CA ILE A 164 -11.02 40.43 23.56
C ILE A 164 -12.53 40.69 23.62
N LEU A 165 -13.37 39.72 23.23
CA LEU A 165 -14.82 39.86 23.29
C LEU A 165 -15.33 40.08 24.71
N LYS A 166 -14.78 39.38 25.71
CA LYS A 166 -15.10 39.61 27.13
C LYS A 166 -14.72 41.02 27.59
N TRP A 167 -13.57 41.52 27.15
CA TRP A 167 -13.15 42.90 27.44
C TRP A 167 -14.04 43.94 26.79
N ILE A 168 -14.42 43.73 25.52
CA ILE A 168 -15.36 44.60 24.82
C ILE A 168 -16.70 44.65 25.55
N GLU A 169 -17.20 43.50 26.01
CA GLU A 169 -18.47 43.43 26.74
C GLU A 169 -18.38 44.15 28.10
N LYS A 170 -17.27 43.99 28.82
CA LYS A 170 -16.99 44.73 30.05
C LYS A 170 -16.91 46.25 29.81
N ALA A 171 -16.26 46.67 28.72
CA ALA A 171 -16.17 48.09 28.38
C ALA A 171 -17.55 48.66 28.02
N LYS A 172 -18.37 47.92 27.26
CA LYS A 172 -19.74 48.32 26.93
C LYS A 172 -20.61 48.47 28.17
N SER A 173 -20.56 47.53 29.11
CA SER A 173 -21.36 47.60 30.34
C SER A 173 -20.96 48.77 31.24
N LEU A 174 -19.67 49.09 31.31
CA LEU A 174 -19.17 50.28 32.00
C LEU A 174 -19.69 51.58 31.36
N VAL A 175 -19.58 51.71 30.03
CA VAL A 175 -20.03 52.92 29.31
C VAL A 175 -21.55 53.13 29.37
N HIS A 176 -22.35 52.06 29.40
CA HIS A 176 -23.81 52.15 29.51
C HIS A 176 -24.31 52.23 30.96
N GLY A 177 -23.43 52.11 31.95
CA GLY A 177 -23.78 52.32 33.36
C GLY A 177 -24.20 53.78 33.59
N SER A 178 -25.35 54.00 34.23
CA SER A 178 -25.80 55.36 34.52
C SER A 178 -24.89 56.04 35.54
N ILE A 179 -24.44 57.26 35.22
CA ILE A 179 -23.67 58.09 36.16
C ILE A 179 -24.66 58.73 37.14
N THR A 180 -24.66 58.27 38.39
CA THR A 180 -25.46 58.86 39.46
C THR A 180 -24.68 59.99 40.13
N TRP A 181 -25.04 61.23 39.80
CA TRP A 181 -24.41 62.48 40.26
C TRP A 181 -24.86 62.92 41.68
N ASN A 182 -25.27 61.98 42.53
CA ASN A 182 -26.06 62.30 43.73
C ASN A 182 -25.17 62.58 44.95
N SER A 183 -23.91 62.11 44.96
CA SER A 183 -22.93 62.40 46.02
C SER A 183 -21.47 62.29 45.54
N ALA A 184 -20.57 62.99 46.24
CA ALA A 184 -19.13 62.91 45.98
C ALA A 184 -18.54 61.51 46.24
N SER A 185 -19.12 60.74 47.17
CA SER A 185 -18.70 59.35 47.41
C SER A 185 -19.05 58.43 46.24
N GLN A 186 -20.24 58.58 45.64
CA GLN A 186 -20.65 57.81 44.46
C GLN A 186 -19.77 58.14 43.23
N LEU A 187 -19.42 59.41 43.04
CA LEU A 187 -18.49 59.83 41.99
C LEU A 187 -17.08 59.25 42.19
N ARG A 188 -16.57 59.23 43.41
CA ARG A 188 -15.26 58.63 43.72
C ARG A 188 -15.28 57.12 43.48
N ASP A 189 -16.31 56.42 43.94
CA ASP A 189 -16.38 54.96 43.81
C ASP A 189 -16.55 54.55 42.32
N GLN A 190 -17.27 55.35 41.51
CA GLN A 190 -17.30 55.19 40.05
C GLN A 190 -15.95 55.47 39.39
N PHE A 191 -15.27 56.56 39.76
CA PHE A 191 -13.93 56.87 39.26
C PHE A 191 -12.92 55.74 39.54
N MET A 192 -12.96 55.17 40.75
CA MET A 192 -12.12 54.03 41.12
C MET A 192 -12.45 52.77 40.30
N ALA A 193 -13.74 52.50 40.02
CA ALA A 193 -14.15 51.38 39.17
C ALA A 193 -13.63 51.50 37.73
N TYR A 194 -13.61 52.71 37.17
CA TYR A 194 -12.99 52.98 35.86
C TYR A 194 -11.46 52.83 35.90
N GLN A 195 -10.80 53.27 36.97
CA GLN A 195 -9.33 53.26 37.10
C GLN A 195 -8.74 51.85 37.29
N VAL A 196 -9.45 50.94 37.98
CA VAL A 196 -9.02 49.54 38.20
C VAL A 196 -9.11 48.68 36.93
N THR A 197 -9.73 49.20 35.87
CA THR A 197 -9.98 48.47 34.62
C THR A 197 -8.96 48.80 33.52
N ILE A 198 -8.08 49.79 33.74
CA ILE A 198 -6.90 50.13 32.92
C ILE A 198 -5.68 49.37 33.46
#